data_AF-A0A1H7XAQ4-F1
#
_entry.id   AF-A0A1H7XAQ4-F1
#
_cell.length_a   1.000
_cell.length_b   1.000
_cell.length_c   1.000
_cell.angle_alpha   90.00
_cell.angle_beta   90.00
_cell.angle_gamma   90.00
#
_symmetry.space_group_name_H-M   'P 1'
#
loop_
_entity.id
_entity.type
_entity.pdbx_description
1 polymer ?
#
loop_
_entity_poly.entity_id
_entity_poly.type
_entity_poly.pdbx_seq_one_letter_code
_entity_poly.pdbx_strand_id
1 'polypeptide(L)'
;MKTTKGSKAKAILAAIGIMLLFIGIQAIIGAVGTVGASALHYAQTGEAFATNEEYMEYISGILTVLQFVGEIACIVIFGLWYYLGSVKKDQKLGTYESGLKKISNVNAIAFLVCISLGFYTFDLIISKITTVLIPGSSELFSQLMGLVTGGNQIVAVLTVALFAPIAEELAFRGVMLKSSKKAFAIVGCVILSALMFAIMHMNPMQSLYALPIGLALAFVAYKFNSVIPAIIIHIINNTVAVAIPSVLGRPLSMVEAVVVCAIFMALTVFTYKKLSVKDEQVEATELSA
;
A
#
# COMPACT_ATOMS: atom_id res chain seq x y z
N MET A 1 18.74 -22.91 -8.25
CA MET A 1 18.78 -22.40 -9.64
C MET A 1 19.73 -21.18 -9.72
N LYS A 2 20.83 -21.22 -10.50
CA LYS A 2 21.74 -20.07 -10.65
C LYS A 2 21.04 -18.91 -11.36
N THR A 3 20.73 -17.82 -10.64
CA THR A 3 20.13 -16.61 -11.22
C THR A 3 21.17 -15.91 -12.10
N THR A 4 20.92 -15.81 -13.41
CA THR A 4 21.82 -15.08 -14.32
C THR A 4 21.59 -13.57 -14.21
N LYS A 5 22.59 -12.72 -14.48
CA LYS A 5 22.43 -11.24 -14.47
C LYS A 5 21.25 -10.78 -15.34
N GLY A 6 21.01 -11.43 -16.48
CA GLY A 6 19.88 -11.13 -17.37
C GLY A 6 18.50 -11.41 -16.75
N SER A 7 18.39 -12.37 -15.82
CA SER A 7 17.13 -12.65 -15.12
C SER A 7 16.75 -11.55 -14.12
N LYS A 8 17.74 -10.96 -13.44
CA LYS A 8 17.53 -9.87 -12.47
C LYS A 8 17.10 -8.57 -13.14
N ALA A 9 17.74 -8.20 -14.26
CA ALA A 9 17.36 -7.02 -15.02
C ALA A 9 15.90 -7.09 -15.51
N LYS A 10 15.48 -8.25 -16.05
CA LYS A 10 14.09 -8.49 -16.47
C LYS A 10 13.10 -8.36 -15.30
N ALA A 11 13.45 -8.86 -14.12
CA ALA A 11 12.58 -8.74 -12.94
C ALA A 11 12.46 -7.28 -12.45
N ILE A 12 13.54 -6.51 -12.50
CA ILE A 12 13.49 -5.06 -12.18
C ILE A 12 12.62 -4.32 -13.19
N LEU A 13 12.80 -4.56 -14.49
CA LEU A 13 11.98 -3.96 -15.53
C LEU A 13 10.49 -4.32 -15.38
N ALA A 14 10.19 -5.58 -15.03
CA ALA A 14 8.82 -5.99 -14.74
C ALA A 14 8.24 -5.29 -13.50
N ALA A 15 9.04 -5.10 -12.44
CA ALA A 15 8.62 -4.38 -11.24
C ALA A 15 8.33 -2.89 -11.55
N ILE A 16 9.19 -2.23 -12.33
CA ILE A 16 8.95 -0.87 -12.84
C ILE A 16 7.68 -0.85 -13.67
N GLY A 17 7.48 -1.82 -14.57
CA GLY A 17 6.26 -1.91 -15.38
C GLY A 17 4.98 -2.06 -14.56
N ILE A 18 5.01 -2.86 -13.48
CA ILE A 18 3.87 -3.00 -12.56
C ILE A 18 3.60 -1.68 -11.82
N MET A 19 4.64 -1.01 -11.33
CA MET A 19 4.51 0.30 -10.68
C MET A 19 3.94 1.36 -11.62
N LEU A 20 4.47 1.45 -12.85
CA LEU A 20 3.98 2.39 -13.87
C LEU A 20 2.57 2.06 -14.32
N LEU A 21 2.18 0.77 -14.37
CA LEU A 21 0.80 0.38 -14.66
C LEU A 21 -0.15 0.85 -13.55
N PHE A 22 0.24 0.68 -12.28
CA PHE A 22 -0.55 1.14 -11.13
C PHE A 22 -0.78 2.65 -11.20
N ILE A 23 0.31 3.44 -11.34
CA ILE A 23 0.23 4.90 -11.48
C ILE A 23 -0.54 5.29 -12.74
N GLY A 24 -0.32 4.59 -13.85
CA GLY A 24 -0.93 4.88 -15.15
C GLY A 24 -2.44 4.69 -15.13
N ILE A 25 -2.97 3.67 -14.45
CA ILE A 25 -4.41 3.48 -14.27
C ILE A 25 -5.01 4.70 -13.55
N GLN A 26 -4.40 5.10 -12.43
CA GLN A 26 -4.86 6.23 -11.63
C GLN A 26 -4.81 7.55 -12.43
N ALA A 27 -3.69 7.81 -13.10
CA ALA A 27 -3.49 9.02 -13.89
C ALA A 27 -4.47 9.11 -15.07
N ILE A 28 -4.72 8.00 -15.78
CA ILE A 28 -5.66 7.98 -16.90
C ILE A 28 -7.09 8.21 -16.41
N ILE A 29 -7.52 7.52 -15.35
CA ILE A 29 -8.87 7.69 -14.79
C ILE A 29 -9.05 9.12 -14.28
N GLY A 30 -8.07 9.65 -13.55
CA GLY A 30 -8.06 11.03 -13.07
C GLY A 30 -8.15 12.05 -14.21
N ALA A 31 -7.30 11.95 -15.22
CA ALA A 31 -7.26 12.90 -16.34
C ALA A 31 -8.51 12.84 -17.22
N VAL A 32 -8.89 11.63 -17.67
CA VAL A 32 -10.07 11.44 -18.53
C VAL A 32 -11.35 11.81 -17.78
N GLY A 33 -11.46 11.39 -16.52
CA GLY A 33 -12.61 11.70 -15.68
C GLY A 33 -12.77 13.20 -15.44
N THR A 34 -11.67 13.91 -15.16
CA THR A 34 -11.68 15.37 -14.94
C THR A 34 -12.10 16.12 -16.21
N VAL A 35 -11.54 15.76 -17.37
CA VAL A 35 -11.91 16.37 -18.67
C VAL A 35 -13.38 16.09 -18.99
N GLY A 36 -13.82 14.84 -18.84
CA GLY A 36 -15.21 14.45 -19.10
C GLY A 36 -16.19 15.16 -18.17
N ALA A 37 -15.87 15.28 -16.88
CA ALA A 37 -16.72 15.96 -15.92
C ALA A 37 -16.82 17.47 -16.18
N SER A 38 -15.73 18.12 -16.61
CA SER A 38 -15.76 19.52 -17.03
C SER A 38 -16.59 19.73 -18.30
N ALA A 39 -16.50 18.81 -19.27
CA ALA A 39 -17.33 18.86 -20.48
C ALA A 39 -18.82 18.65 -20.16
N LEU A 40 -19.14 17.73 -19.24
CA LEU A 40 -20.51 17.49 -18.78
C LEU A 40 -21.08 18.69 -18.04
N HIS A 41 -20.29 19.36 -17.19
CA HIS A 41 -20.71 20.60 -16.55
C HIS A 41 -21.13 21.64 -17.59
N TYR A 42 -20.26 21.92 -18.57
CA TYR A 42 -20.56 22.88 -19.64
C TYR A 42 -21.80 22.48 -20.46
N ALA A 43 -21.97 21.19 -20.76
CA ALA A 43 -23.14 20.69 -21.49
C ALA A 43 -24.46 20.84 -20.71
N GLN A 44 -24.41 20.84 -19.37
CA GLN A 44 -25.58 20.96 -18.51
C GLN A 44 -25.93 22.41 -18.18
N THR A 45 -24.92 23.26 -17.96
CA THR A 45 -25.11 24.66 -17.54
C THR A 45 -25.12 25.63 -18.72
N GLY A 46 -24.46 25.28 -19.83
CA GLY A 46 -24.19 26.19 -20.95
C GLY A 46 -23.09 27.21 -20.66
N GLU A 47 -22.47 27.16 -19.47
CA GLU A 47 -21.50 28.15 -18.98
C GLU A 47 -20.19 27.48 -18.59
N ALA A 48 -19.08 28.18 -18.85
CA ALA A 48 -17.78 27.80 -18.29
C ALA A 48 -17.67 28.31 -16.84
N PHE A 49 -16.82 27.68 -16.04
CA PHE A 49 -16.54 28.11 -14.67
C PHE A 49 -16.17 29.59 -14.62
N ALA A 50 -16.84 30.36 -13.76
CA ALA A 50 -16.66 31.80 -13.69
C ALA A 50 -15.32 32.18 -13.03
N THR A 51 -14.83 31.32 -12.13
CA THR A 51 -13.58 31.54 -11.40
C THR A 51 -12.75 30.26 -11.29
N ASN A 52 -11.45 30.43 -11.04
CA ASN A 52 -10.57 29.30 -10.73
C ASN A 52 -10.96 28.60 -9.42
N GLU A 53 -11.52 29.34 -8.45
CA GLU A 53 -11.96 28.76 -7.17
C GLU A 53 -13.12 27.79 -7.38
N GLU A 54 -14.12 28.21 -8.16
CA GLU A 54 -15.27 27.37 -8.54
C GLU A 54 -14.82 26.10 -9.30
N TYR A 55 -13.89 26.26 -10.25
CA TYR A 55 -13.29 25.12 -10.95
C TYR A 55 -12.57 24.17 -9.98
N MET A 56 -11.73 24.69 -9.08
CA MET A 56 -10.95 23.86 -8.17
C MET A 56 -11.83 23.13 -7.15
N GLU A 57 -12.90 23.76 -6.65
CA GLU A 57 -13.88 23.13 -5.78
C GLU A 57 -14.60 21.98 -6.50
N TYR A 58 -15.09 22.22 -7.72
CA TYR A 58 -15.73 21.20 -8.55
C TYR A 58 -14.80 20.01 -8.82
N ILE A 59 -13.56 20.29 -9.27
CA ILE A 59 -12.59 19.26 -9.62
C ILE A 59 -12.13 18.47 -8.40
N SER A 60 -11.93 19.10 -7.24
CA SER A 60 -11.59 18.38 -6.01
C SER A 60 -12.69 17.39 -5.60
N GLY A 61 -13.96 17.79 -5.71
CA GLY A 61 -15.10 16.91 -5.50
C GLY A 61 -15.08 15.66 -6.38
N ILE A 62 -14.75 15.84 -7.67
CA ILE A 62 -14.67 14.77 -8.65
C ILE A 62 -13.43 13.90 -8.48
N LEU A 63 -12.27 14.48 -8.20
CA LEU A 63 -11.01 13.76 -8.03
C LEU A 63 -11.09 12.73 -6.90
N THR A 64 -11.77 13.03 -5.79
CA THR A 64 -12.04 12.05 -4.72
C THR A 64 -12.78 10.82 -5.24
N VAL A 65 -13.79 11.02 -6.09
CA VAL A 65 -14.56 9.90 -6.69
C VAL A 65 -13.74 9.16 -7.74
N LEU A 66 -12.97 9.88 -8.57
CA LEU A 66 -12.12 9.26 -9.57
C LEU A 66 -10.98 8.44 -8.95
N GLN A 67 -10.41 8.90 -7.84
CA GLN A 67 -9.43 8.14 -7.08
C GLN A 67 -10.05 6.83 -6.57
N PHE A 68 -11.25 6.90 -5.99
CA PHE A 68 -11.98 5.70 -5.57
C PHE A 68 -12.20 4.71 -6.73
N VAL A 69 -12.67 5.21 -7.88
CA VAL A 69 -12.85 4.38 -9.09
C VAL A 69 -11.53 3.77 -9.55
N GLY A 70 -10.44 4.52 -9.48
CA GLY A 70 -9.11 4.04 -9.81
C GLY A 70 -8.61 2.94 -8.87
N GLU A 71 -8.86 3.04 -7.56
CA GLU A 71 -8.56 1.95 -6.63
C GLU A 71 -9.37 0.69 -6.96
N ILE A 72 -10.66 0.82 -7.27
CA ILE A 72 -11.48 -0.32 -7.70
C ILE A 72 -10.91 -0.96 -8.98
N ALA A 73 -10.51 -0.15 -9.97
CA ALA A 73 -9.91 -0.64 -11.20
C ALA A 73 -8.60 -1.40 -10.91
N CYS A 74 -7.73 -0.85 -10.06
CA CYS A 74 -6.50 -1.52 -9.61
C CYS A 74 -6.79 -2.83 -8.87
N ILE A 75 -7.76 -2.87 -7.94
CA ILE A 75 -8.16 -4.08 -7.24
C ILE A 75 -8.61 -5.17 -8.22
N VAL A 76 -9.42 -4.81 -9.21
CA VAL A 76 -9.89 -5.77 -10.23
C VAL A 76 -8.71 -6.28 -11.06
N ILE A 77 -7.88 -5.39 -11.60
CA ILE A 77 -6.77 -5.75 -12.48
C ILE A 77 -5.72 -6.59 -11.73
N PHE A 78 -5.20 -6.10 -10.62
CA PHE A 78 -4.15 -6.77 -9.86
C PHE A 78 -4.70 -7.96 -9.06
N GLY A 79 -5.96 -7.92 -8.64
CA GLY A 79 -6.65 -9.05 -8.02
C GLY A 79 -6.81 -10.22 -8.98
N LEU A 80 -7.27 -9.97 -10.21
CA LEU A 80 -7.34 -11.00 -11.26
C LEU A 80 -5.95 -11.54 -11.61
N TRP A 81 -4.95 -10.66 -11.74
CA TRP A 81 -3.58 -11.09 -12.01
C TRP A 81 -3.02 -11.96 -10.88
N TYR A 82 -3.18 -11.55 -9.62
CA TYR A 82 -2.78 -12.33 -8.47
C TYR A 82 -3.49 -13.69 -8.41
N TYR A 83 -4.81 -13.69 -8.64
CA TYR A 83 -5.62 -14.91 -8.62
C TYR A 83 -5.19 -15.91 -9.69
N LEU A 84 -5.12 -15.47 -10.95
CA LEU A 84 -4.74 -16.33 -12.08
C LEU A 84 -3.26 -16.73 -12.04
N GLY A 85 -2.40 -15.81 -11.62
CA GLY A 85 -0.96 -15.99 -11.60
C GLY A 85 -0.45 -16.88 -10.47
N SER A 86 -1.16 -16.88 -9.33
CA SER A 86 -0.73 -17.52 -8.09
C SER A 86 -1.81 -18.41 -7.47
N VAL A 87 -2.93 -17.83 -7.01
CA VAL A 87 -3.93 -18.57 -6.21
C VAL A 87 -4.49 -19.79 -6.94
N LYS A 88 -4.91 -19.62 -8.19
CA LYS A 88 -5.47 -20.70 -9.02
C LYS A 88 -4.43 -21.81 -9.28
N LYS A 89 -3.14 -21.49 -9.31
CA LYS A 89 -2.08 -22.49 -9.47
C LYS A 89 -1.85 -23.27 -8.18
N ASP A 90 -1.75 -22.58 -7.05
CA ASP A 90 -1.61 -23.19 -5.73
C ASP A 90 -2.81 -24.11 -5.42
N GLN A 91 -4.02 -23.71 -5.84
CA GLN A 91 -5.22 -24.54 -5.71
C GLN A 91 -5.14 -25.83 -6.54
N LYS A 92 -4.70 -25.74 -7.80
CA LYS A 92 -4.51 -26.92 -8.65
C LYS A 92 -3.45 -27.88 -8.11
N LEU A 93 -2.44 -27.37 -7.42
CA LEU A 93 -1.38 -28.15 -6.80
C LEU A 93 -1.77 -28.69 -5.41
N GLY A 94 -2.94 -28.33 -4.88
CA GLY A 94 -3.37 -28.71 -3.53
C GLY A 94 -2.57 -28.04 -2.40
N THR A 95 -1.74 -27.05 -2.71
CA THR A 95 -0.88 -26.34 -1.74
C THR A 95 -1.51 -25.04 -1.25
N TYR A 96 -2.66 -24.64 -1.80
CA TYR A 96 -3.34 -23.42 -1.41
C TYR A 96 -3.92 -23.50 0.01
N GLU A 97 -3.54 -22.53 0.83
CA GLU A 97 -4.19 -22.26 2.10
C GLU A 97 -4.56 -20.78 2.18
N SER A 98 -5.83 -20.51 2.54
CA SER A 98 -6.36 -19.16 2.66
C SER A 98 -5.58 -18.34 3.69
N GLY A 99 -5.26 -17.10 3.34
CA GLY A 99 -4.59 -16.16 4.24
C GLY A 99 -5.35 -15.92 5.54
N LEU A 100 -6.69 -15.90 5.49
CA LEU A 100 -7.54 -15.74 6.67
C LEU A 100 -7.38 -16.90 7.65
N LYS A 101 -7.22 -18.12 7.15
CA LYS A 101 -6.98 -19.31 7.98
C LYS A 101 -5.59 -19.24 8.65
N LYS A 102 -4.58 -18.75 7.93
CA LYS A 102 -3.21 -18.60 8.47
C LYS A 102 -3.12 -17.60 9.64
N ILE A 103 -4.05 -16.66 9.71
CA ILE A 103 -4.07 -15.61 10.74
C ILE A 103 -5.20 -15.78 11.78
N SER A 104 -5.96 -16.87 11.75
CA SER A 104 -7.14 -17.01 12.59
C SER A 104 -6.82 -17.30 14.07
N ASN A 105 -5.56 -17.53 14.42
CA ASN A 105 -5.13 -17.80 15.80
C ASN A 105 -4.77 -16.50 16.54
N VAL A 106 -4.92 -16.52 17.87
CA VAL A 106 -4.71 -15.35 18.73
C VAL A 106 -3.31 -14.75 18.62
N ASN A 107 -2.26 -15.58 18.44
CA ASN A 107 -0.89 -15.08 18.32
C ASN A 107 -0.68 -14.32 17.01
N ALA A 108 -1.27 -14.81 15.91
CA ALA A 108 -1.24 -14.11 14.63
C ALA A 108 -2.02 -12.79 14.70
N ILE A 109 -3.22 -12.78 15.27
CA ILE A 109 -4.02 -11.54 15.43
C ILE A 109 -3.24 -10.53 16.28
N ALA A 110 -2.71 -10.94 17.43
CA ALA A 110 -1.90 -10.07 18.29
C ALA A 110 -0.68 -9.51 17.56
N PHE A 111 0.02 -10.34 16.77
CA PHE A 111 1.13 -9.89 15.94
C PHE A 111 0.70 -8.85 14.91
N LEU A 112 -0.39 -9.06 14.16
CA LEU A 112 -0.88 -8.11 13.16
C LEU A 112 -1.28 -6.77 13.79
N VAL A 113 -1.93 -6.78 14.96
CA VAL A 113 -2.28 -5.54 15.67
C VAL A 113 -1.03 -4.82 16.16
N CYS A 114 -0.09 -5.54 16.78
CA CYS A 114 1.14 -4.92 17.31
C CYS A 114 1.99 -4.31 16.20
N ILE A 115 2.19 -5.03 15.09
CA ILE A 115 3.00 -4.52 13.98
C ILE A 115 2.32 -3.32 13.33
N SER A 116 0.99 -3.32 13.20
CA SER A 116 0.26 -2.18 12.62
C SER A 116 0.42 -0.91 13.46
N LEU A 117 0.23 -1.01 14.78
CA LEU A 117 0.35 0.13 15.70
C LEU A 117 1.81 0.60 15.85
N GLY A 118 2.75 -0.35 15.86
CA GLY A 118 4.18 -0.05 15.85
C GLY A 118 4.60 0.73 14.61
N PHE A 119 4.23 0.23 13.42
CA PHE A 119 4.56 0.94 12.17
C PHE A 119 3.79 2.25 12.01
N TYR A 120 2.52 2.35 12.41
CA TYR A 120 1.80 3.63 12.37
C TYR A 120 2.56 4.75 13.10
N THR A 121 2.99 4.48 14.33
CA THR A 121 3.73 5.48 15.11
C THR A 121 5.16 5.67 14.61
N PHE A 122 5.77 4.65 14.01
CA PHE A 122 7.06 4.80 13.32
C PHE A 122 6.95 5.71 12.09
N ASP A 123 5.91 5.53 11.28
CA ASP A 123 5.64 6.32 10.08
C ASP A 123 5.39 7.79 10.47
N LEU A 124 4.67 8.04 11.57
CA LEU A 124 4.50 9.37 12.15
C LEU A 124 5.83 10.02 12.58
N ILE A 125 6.75 9.25 13.17
CA ILE A 125 8.07 9.76 13.56
C ILE A 125 8.86 10.17 12.33
N ILE A 126 8.91 9.30 11.31
CA ILE A 126 9.61 9.59 10.04
C ILE A 126 9.00 10.79 9.34
N SER A 127 7.67 10.89 9.31
CA SER A 127 6.93 12.03 8.76
C SER A 127 7.36 13.34 9.42
N LYS A 128 7.39 13.41 10.76
CA LYS A 128 7.82 14.60 11.50
C LYS A 128 9.27 14.97 11.28
N ILE A 129 10.17 13.97 11.26
CA ILE A 129 11.58 14.18 10.94
C ILE A 129 11.72 14.73 9.52
N THR A 130 10.96 14.19 8.57
CA THR A 130 11.00 14.60 7.17
C THR A 130 10.57 16.05 6.99
N THR A 131 9.53 16.50 7.71
CA THR A 131 9.12 17.91 7.69
C THR A 131 10.24 18.87 8.11
N VAL A 132 11.11 18.45 9.04
CA VAL A 132 12.26 19.25 9.49
C VAL A 132 13.43 19.18 8.50
N LEU A 133 13.71 17.99 7.95
CA LEU A 133 14.87 17.76 7.07
C LEU A 133 14.64 18.22 5.63
N ILE A 134 13.39 18.19 5.16
CA ILE A 134 13.01 18.52 3.78
C ILE A 134 11.95 19.61 3.82
N PRO A 135 12.35 20.90 3.83
CA PRO A 135 11.42 22.02 3.79
C PRO A 135 10.46 21.93 2.60
N GLY A 136 9.18 22.25 2.82
CA GLY A 136 8.13 22.17 1.80
C GLY A 136 7.54 20.77 1.56
N SER A 137 8.11 19.72 2.15
CA SER A 137 7.58 18.35 2.01
C SER A 137 6.16 18.19 2.58
N SER A 138 5.86 18.83 3.71
CA SER A 138 4.53 18.82 4.33
C SER A 138 3.49 19.59 3.53
N GLU A 139 3.91 20.69 2.89
CA GLU A 139 3.04 21.52 2.05
C GLU A 139 2.64 20.76 0.79
N LEU A 140 3.63 20.17 0.09
CA LEU A 140 3.38 19.31 -1.08
C LEU A 140 2.48 18.13 -0.72
N PHE A 141 2.76 17.44 0.39
CA PHE A 141 1.92 16.33 0.86
C PHE A 141 0.48 16.78 1.14
N SER A 142 0.30 17.91 1.83
CA SER A 142 -1.03 18.43 2.17
C SER A 142 -1.82 18.85 0.93
N GLN A 143 -1.16 19.45 -0.07
CA GLN A 143 -1.78 19.80 -1.35
C GLN A 143 -2.24 18.56 -2.12
N LEU A 144 -1.37 17.54 -2.25
CA LEU A 144 -1.72 16.29 -2.93
C LEU A 144 -2.84 15.54 -2.21
N MET A 145 -2.77 15.46 -0.87
CA MET A 145 -3.82 14.84 -0.08
C MET A 145 -5.14 15.61 -0.19
N GLY A 146 -5.10 16.95 -0.15
CA GLY A 146 -6.29 17.80 -0.30
C GLY A 146 -6.99 17.61 -1.65
N LEU A 147 -6.26 17.35 -2.73
CA LEU A 147 -6.87 17.04 -4.03
C LEU A 147 -7.68 15.75 -4.01
N VAL A 148 -7.22 14.73 -3.28
CA VAL A 148 -7.88 13.41 -3.23
C VAL A 148 -8.90 13.30 -2.09
N THR A 149 -8.77 14.09 -1.02
CA THR A 149 -9.69 14.08 0.13
C THR A 149 -10.61 15.30 0.24
N GLY A 150 -10.50 16.27 -0.66
CA GLY A 150 -11.30 17.51 -0.62
C GLY A 150 -12.77 17.35 -1.01
N GLY A 151 -13.15 16.23 -1.64
CA GLY A 151 -14.54 15.92 -2.00
C GLY A 151 -15.34 15.27 -0.87
N ASN A 152 -16.15 14.27 -1.24
CA ASN A 152 -16.98 13.55 -0.27
C ASN A 152 -16.12 12.81 0.77
N GLN A 153 -16.23 13.23 2.03
CA GLN A 153 -15.39 12.73 3.12
C GLN A 153 -15.55 11.22 3.39
N ILE A 154 -16.74 10.66 3.21
CA ILE A 154 -16.96 9.22 3.38
C ILE A 154 -16.21 8.45 2.30
N VAL A 155 -16.31 8.90 1.04
CA VAL A 155 -15.59 8.28 -0.09
C VAL A 155 -14.08 8.43 0.11
N ALA A 156 -13.60 9.60 0.53
CA ALA A 156 -12.19 9.83 0.81
C ALA A 156 -11.66 8.88 1.90
N VAL A 157 -12.35 8.78 3.04
CA VAL A 157 -11.95 7.90 4.16
C VAL A 157 -11.96 6.44 3.73
N LEU A 158 -13.01 5.96 3.05
CA LEU A 158 -13.06 4.59 2.55
C LEU A 158 -11.91 4.32 1.56
N THR A 159 -11.63 5.27 0.66
CA THR A 159 -10.56 5.12 -0.33
C THR A 159 -9.20 4.98 0.36
N VAL A 160 -8.85 5.91 1.25
CA VAL A 160 -7.54 5.93 1.94
C VAL A 160 -7.40 4.78 2.95
N ALA A 161 -8.44 4.50 3.73
CA ALA A 161 -8.35 3.53 4.82
C ALA A 161 -8.53 2.07 4.36
N LEU A 162 -9.23 1.83 3.25
CA LEU A 162 -9.62 0.48 2.83
C LEU A 162 -9.18 0.15 1.40
N PHE A 163 -9.63 0.90 0.40
CA PHE A 163 -9.46 0.48 -1.00
C PHE A 163 -8.03 0.64 -1.50
N ALA A 164 -7.36 1.75 -1.20
CA ALA A 164 -5.96 1.98 -1.57
C ALA A 164 -5.03 0.90 -0.98
N PRO A 165 -5.08 0.57 0.33
CA PRO A 165 -4.31 -0.55 0.88
C PRO A 165 -4.55 -1.88 0.16
N ILE A 166 -5.80 -2.21 -0.20
CA ILE A 166 -6.09 -3.46 -0.92
C ILE A 166 -5.46 -3.43 -2.32
N ALA A 167 -5.63 -2.34 -3.06
CA ALA A 167 -5.10 -2.17 -4.41
C ALA A 167 -3.57 -2.28 -4.42
N GLU A 168 -2.92 -1.54 -3.52
CA GLU A 168 -1.47 -1.49 -3.38
C GLU A 168 -0.90 -2.87 -2.99
N GLU A 169 -1.44 -3.52 -1.97
CA GLU A 169 -0.95 -4.85 -1.58
C GLU A 169 -1.14 -5.92 -2.66
N LEU A 170 -2.23 -5.85 -3.44
CA LEU A 170 -2.41 -6.76 -4.59
C LEU A 170 -1.34 -6.53 -5.66
N ALA A 171 -1.03 -5.27 -5.99
CA ALA A 171 -0.01 -4.93 -6.98
C ALA A 171 1.40 -5.31 -6.50
N PHE A 172 1.79 -4.84 -5.32
CA PHE A 172 3.16 -4.97 -4.82
C PHE A 172 3.44 -6.33 -4.18
N ARG A 173 2.54 -6.86 -3.34
CA ARG A 173 2.77 -8.14 -2.62
C ARG A 173 2.18 -9.31 -3.38
N GLY A 174 1.03 -9.12 -4.02
CA GLY A 174 0.37 -10.15 -4.82
C GLY A 174 1.11 -10.45 -6.12
N VAL A 175 1.37 -9.43 -6.92
CA VAL A 175 1.95 -9.60 -8.26
C VAL A 175 3.47 -9.42 -8.24
N MET A 176 3.96 -8.26 -7.79
CA MET A 176 5.39 -7.91 -7.92
C MET A 176 6.29 -8.82 -7.08
N LEU A 177 6.04 -8.94 -5.77
CA LEU A 177 6.83 -9.77 -4.86
C LEU A 177 6.85 -11.25 -5.29
N LYS A 178 5.71 -11.80 -5.74
CA LYS A 178 5.65 -13.18 -6.24
C LYS A 178 6.41 -13.35 -7.56
N SER A 179 6.31 -12.37 -8.47
CA SER A 179 7.01 -12.42 -9.75
C SER A 179 8.53 -12.31 -9.58
N SER A 180 9.01 -11.53 -8.61
CA SER A 180 10.44 -11.36 -8.34
C SER A 180 11.12 -12.60 -7.75
N LYS A 181 10.36 -13.54 -7.14
CA LYS A 181 10.90 -14.83 -6.62
C LYS A 181 11.64 -15.66 -7.68
N LYS A 182 11.35 -15.43 -8.97
CA LYS A 182 12.04 -16.10 -10.10
C LYS A 182 13.48 -15.64 -10.31
N ALA A 183 13.85 -14.46 -9.81
CA ALA A 183 15.13 -13.80 -10.11
C ALA A 183 15.92 -13.37 -8.87
N PHE A 184 15.26 -13.20 -7.72
CA PHE A 184 15.88 -12.75 -6.48
C PHE A 184 15.67 -13.74 -5.34
N ALA A 185 16.63 -13.78 -4.43
CA ALA A 185 16.41 -14.31 -3.09
C ALA A 185 15.39 -13.42 -2.34
N ILE A 186 14.91 -13.92 -1.20
CA ILE A 186 13.86 -13.28 -0.38
C ILE A 186 14.16 -11.82 -0.10
N VAL A 187 15.38 -11.51 0.36
CA VAL A 187 15.83 -10.14 0.67
C VAL A 187 15.69 -9.22 -0.55
N GLY A 188 16.10 -9.68 -1.73
CA GLY A 188 15.99 -8.90 -2.96
C GLY A 188 14.53 -8.70 -3.40
N CYS A 189 13.66 -9.68 -3.20
CA CYS A 189 12.22 -9.55 -3.47
C CYS A 189 11.58 -8.51 -2.55
N VAL A 190 11.87 -8.59 -1.25
CA VAL A 190 11.33 -7.67 -0.23
C VAL A 190 11.78 -6.24 -0.49
N ILE A 191 13.08 -6.02 -0.73
CA ILE A 191 13.64 -4.70 -1.03
C ILE A 191 13.05 -4.13 -2.32
N LEU A 192 13.00 -4.92 -3.40
CA LEU A 192 12.47 -4.43 -4.68
C LEU A 192 10.99 -4.04 -4.55
N SER A 193 10.18 -4.87 -3.90
CA SER A 193 8.76 -4.57 -3.66
C SER A 193 8.57 -3.31 -2.83
N ALA A 194 9.33 -3.14 -1.75
CA ALA A 194 9.22 -1.99 -0.86
C ALA A 194 9.71 -0.69 -1.52
N LEU A 195 10.78 -0.75 -2.32
CA LEU A 195 11.29 0.41 -3.05
C LEU A 195 10.31 0.90 -4.10
N MET A 196 9.74 0.00 -4.91
CA MET A 196 8.73 0.39 -5.90
C MET A 196 7.47 0.95 -5.24
N PHE A 197 7.04 0.37 -4.11
CA PHE A 197 5.95 0.89 -3.30
C PHE A 197 6.24 2.32 -2.80
N ALA A 198 7.42 2.57 -2.24
CA ALA A 198 7.81 3.89 -1.76
C ALA A 198 7.88 4.93 -2.90
N ILE A 199 8.50 4.58 -4.03
CA ILE A 199 8.67 5.49 -5.18
C ILE A 199 7.33 5.86 -5.81
N MET A 200 6.37 4.92 -5.82
CA MET A 200 5.04 5.11 -6.42
C MET A 200 4.29 6.33 -5.87
N HIS A 201 4.53 6.71 -4.62
CA HIS A 201 3.86 7.84 -3.97
C HIS A 201 4.29 9.22 -4.50
N MET A 202 5.40 9.29 -5.24
CA MET A 202 5.85 10.49 -5.96
C MET A 202 6.01 11.77 -5.11
N ASN A 203 6.13 11.64 -3.78
CA ASN A 203 6.43 12.76 -2.88
C ASN A 203 7.38 12.30 -1.76
N PRO A 204 8.35 13.14 -1.36
CA PRO A 204 9.42 12.72 -0.46
C PRO A 204 8.90 12.35 0.93
N MET A 205 7.88 13.05 1.43
CA MET A 205 7.32 12.79 2.76
C MET A 205 6.76 11.37 2.86
N GLN A 206 5.88 11.02 1.93
CA GLN A 206 5.25 9.71 1.88
C GLN A 206 6.22 8.62 1.46
N SER A 207 7.07 8.85 0.46
CA SER A 207 8.07 7.85 0.06
C SER A 207 9.00 7.44 1.22
N LEU A 208 9.39 8.38 2.09
CA LEU A 208 10.31 8.09 3.19
C LEU A 208 9.66 7.25 4.30
N TYR A 209 8.42 7.54 4.70
CA TYR A 209 7.73 6.71 5.70
C TYR A 209 7.14 5.42 5.09
N ALA A 210 6.79 5.41 3.80
CA ALA A 210 6.26 4.24 3.11
C ALA A 210 7.31 3.14 2.92
N LEU A 211 8.61 3.47 2.86
CA LEU A 211 9.66 2.48 2.65
C LEU A 211 9.80 1.47 3.83
N PRO A 212 9.92 1.90 5.10
CA PRO A 212 9.97 0.99 6.25
C PRO A 212 8.75 0.07 6.38
N ILE A 213 7.53 0.62 6.37
CA ILE A 213 6.32 -0.20 6.40
C ILE A 213 6.24 -1.08 5.14
N GLY A 214 6.72 -0.58 4.01
CA GLY A 214 6.78 -1.33 2.77
C GLY A 214 7.63 -2.61 2.88
N LEU A 215 8.77 -2.54 3.56
CA LEU A 215 9.61 -3.68 3.88
C LEU A 215 8.89 -4.67 4.81
N ALA A 216 8.21 -4.17 5.84
CA ALA A 216 7.45 -4.99 6.78
C ALA A 216 6.29 -5.74 6.12
N LEU A 217 5.49 -5.06 5.31
CA LEU A 217 4.38 -5.63 4.55
C LEU A 217 4.87 -6.70 3.56
N ALA A 218 5.96 -6.43 2.85
CA ALA A 218 6.56 -7.41 1.94
C ALA A 218 7.11 -8.64 2.69
N PHE A 219 7.75 -8.44 3.85
CA PHE A 219 8.19 -9.53 4.72
C PHE A 219 7.03 -10.37 5.23
N VAL A 220 5.96 -9.73 5.75
CA VAL A 220 4.78 -10.43 6.26
C VAL A 220 4.08 -11.21 5.13
N ALA A 221 3.90 -10.60 3.97
CA ALA A 221 3.30 -11.28 2.82
C ALA A 221 4.10 -12.51 2.39
N TYR A 222 5.44 -12.41 2.46
CA TYR A 222 6.34 -13.53 2.22
C TYR A 222 6.21 -14.62 3.30
N LYS A 223 6.33 -14.26 4.58
CA LYS A 223 6.31 -15.18 5.73
C LYS A 223 5.02 -15.99 5.81
N PHE A 224 3.88 -15.36 5.52
CA PHE A 224 2.59 -16.03 5.51
C PHE A 224 2.26 -16.65 4.13
N ASN A 225 3.08 -16.44 3.11
CA ASN A 225 2.78 -16.73 1.69
C ASN A 225 1.32 -16.37 1.34
N SER A 226 0.94 -15.13 1.65
CA SER A 226 -0.40 -14.60 1.43
C SER A 226 -0.37 -13.08 1.45
N VAL A 227 -1.17 -12.44 0.60
CA VAL A 227 -1.34 -10.98 0.62
C VAL A 227 -2.23 -10.49 1.75
N ILE A 228 -3.12 -11.35 2.26
CA ILE A 228 -4.16 -10.98 3.23
C ILE A 228 -3.58 -10.37 4.52
N PRO A 229 -2.53 -10.92 5.15
CA PRO A 229 -2.00 -10.34 6.38
C PRO A 229 -1.40 -8.95 6.15
N ALA A 230 -0.77 -8.71 4.98
CA ALA A 230 -0.27 -7.39 4.61
C ALA A 230 -1.43 -6.41 4.36
N ILE A 231 -2.48 -6.84 3.65
CA ILE A 231 -3.70 -6.04 3.45
C ILE A 231 -4.28 -5.59 4.79
N ILE A 232 -4.40 -6.52 5.75
CA ILE A 232 -4.97 -6.21 7.07
C ILE A 232 -4.08 -5.24 7.85
N ILE A 233 -2.75 -5.44 7.86
CA ILE A 233 -1.83 -4.53 8.54
C ILE A 233 -1.94 -3.12 7.95
N HIS A 234 -1.97 -3.02 6.62
CA HIS A 234 -2.02 -1.75 5.92
C HIS A 234 -3.35 -1.02 6.14
N ILE A 235 -4.49 -1.74 6.09
CA ILE A 235 -5.81 -1.19 6.44
C ILE A 235 -5.81 -0.68 7.88
N ILE A 236 -5.29 -1.44 8.84
CA ILE A 236 -5.24 -1.01 10.24
C ILE A 236 -4.38 0.25 10.37
N ASN A 237 -3.21 0.29 9.74
CA ASN A 237 -2.31 1.45 9.77
C ASN A 237 -3.02 2.72 9.25
N ASN A 238 -3.62 2.66 8.05
CA ASN A 238 -4.31 3.82 7.47
C ASN A 238 -5.57 4.19 8.26
N THR A 239 -6.33 3.21 8.75
CA THR A 239 -7.52 3.46 9.59
C THR A 239 -7.12 4.18 10.87
N VAL A 240 -6.06 3.74 11.54
CA VAL A 240 -5.54 4.35 12.77
C VAL A 240 -5.02 5.77 12.51
N ALA A 241 -4.37 5.99 11.35
CA ALA A 241 -3.91 7.31 10.94
C ALA A 241 -5.03 8.33 10.75
N VAL A 242 -6.19 7.90 10.26
CA VAL A 242 -7.39 8.75 10.16
C VAL A 242 -8.11 8.88 11.51
N ALA A 243 -8.22 7.80 12.27
CA ALA A 243 -9.04 7.74 13.47
C ALA A 243 -8.42 8.44 14.68
N ILE A 244 -7.12 8.26 14.94
CA ILE A 244 -6.48 8.79 16.16
C ILE A 244 -6.56 10.32 16.25
N PRO A 245 -6.19 11.10 15.22
CA PRO A 245 -6.31 12.56 15.29
C PRO A 245 -7.75 13.01 15.51
N SER A 246 -8.71 12.32 14.89
CA SER A 246 -10.14 12.61 15.01
C SER A 246 -10.68 12.36 16.42
N VAL A 247 -10.26 11.26 17.06
CA VAL A 247 -10.68 10.89 18.42
C VAL A 247 -10.01 11.76 19.48
N LEU A 248 -8.72 12.08 19.32
CA LEU A 248 -7.96 12.88 20.29
C LEU A 248 -8.15 14.39 20.09
N GLY A 249 -8.74 14.83 18.97
CA GLY A 249 -8.80 16.24 18.56
C GLY A 249 -7.45 16.85 18.21
N ARG A 250 -6.39 16.04 18.12
CA ARG A 250 -5.02 16.45 17.76
C ARG A 250 -4.20 15.24 17.29
N PRO A 251 -3.14 15.44 16.48
CA PRO A 251 -2.16 14.40 16.24
C PRO A 251 -1.40 14.05 17.53
N LEU A 252 -0.83 12.85 17.58
CA LEU A 252 0.12 12.47 18.64
C LEU A 252 1.33 13.41 18.61
N SER A 253 1.87 13.76 19.77
CA SER A 253 3.15 14.45 19.93
C SER A 253 4.31 13.53 19.54
N MET A 254 5.52 14.09 19.38
CA MET A 254 6.71 13.28 19.07
C MET A 254 7.01 12.26 20.20
N VAL A 255 6.88 12.70 21.46
CA VAL A 255 7.14 11.85 22.63
C VAL A 255 6.12 10.71 22.71
N GLU A 256 4.83 11.00 22.54
CA GLU A 256 3.79 9.96 22.52
C GLU A 256 4.04 8.94 21.41
N ALA A 257 4.38 9.41 20.20
CA ALA A 257 4.69 8.52 19.07
C ALA A 257 5.89 7.61 19.37
N VAL A 258 6.98 8.15 19.94
CA VAL A 258 8.18 7.36 20.29
C VAL A 258 7.87 6.31 21.36
N VAL A 259 7.13 6.67 22.40
CA VAL A 259 6.76 5.74 23.48
C VAL A 259 5.89 4.61 22.95
N VAL A 260 4.83 4.94 22.21
CA VAL A 260 3.92 3.95 21.63
C VAL A 260 4.65 3.06 20.62
N CYS A 261 5.52 3.64 19.78
CA CYS A 261 6.35 2.89 18.84
C CYS A 261 7.25 1.88 19.56
N ALA A 262 7.97 2.29 20.61
CA ALA A 262 8.85 1.40 21.35
C ALA A 262 8.10 0.21 21.97
N ILE A 263 6.93 0.48 22.57
CA ILE A 263 6.08 -0.55 23.17
C ILE A 263 5.60 -1.54 22.11
N PHE A 264 4.98 -1.05 21.04
CA PHE A 264 4.39 -1.93 20.02
C PHE A 264 5.43 -2.65 19.16
N MET A 265 6.61 -2.06 18.93
CA MET A 265 7.73 -2.77 18.29
C MET A 265 8.26 -3.90 19.17
N ALA A 266 8.39 -3.69 20.49
CA ALA A 266 8.78 -4.75 21.43
C ALA A 266 7.73 -5.88 21.47
N LEU A 267 6.44 -5.52 21.53
CA LEU A 267 5.34 -6.48 21.48
C LEU A 267 5.27 -7.22 20.14
N THR A 268 5.60 -6.57 19.03
CA THR A 268 5.70 -7.19 17.70
C THR A 268 6.76 -8.29 17.70
N VAL A 269 7.95 -8.01 18.24
CA VAL A 269 9.01 -9.03 18.36
C VAL A 269 8.58 -10.18 19.26
N PHE A 270 7.92 -9.89 20.39
CA PHE A 270 7.44 -10.90 21.32
C PHE A 270 6.36 -11.80 20.72
N THR A 271 5.35 -11.22 20.06
CA THR A 271 4.26 -11.95 19.42
C THR A 271 4.73 -12.70 18.17
N TYR A 272 5.69 -12.16 17.42
CA TYR A 272 6.34 -12.84 16.30
C TYR A 272 6.96 -14.18 16.70
N LYS A 273 7.66 -14.22 17.84
CA LYS A 273 8.27 -15.46 18.37
C LYS A 273 7.25 -16.56 18.71
N LYS A 274 5.96 -16.21 18.83
CA LYS A 274 4.86 -17.13 19.12
C LYS A 274 4.06 -17.56 17.89
N LEU A 275 4.44 -17.10 16.70
CA LEU A 275 3.80 -17.51 15.46
C LEU A 275 4.15 -18.96 15.14
N SER A 276 3.12 -19.77 14.88
CA SER A 276 3.26 -21.16 14.44
C SER A 276 3.47 -21.29 12.93
N VAL A 277 3.59 -20.17 12.22
CA VAL A 277 3.77 -20.16 10.75
C VAL A 277 5.17 -20.64 10.43
N LYS A 278 5.27 -21.87 9.91
CA LYS A 278 6.52 -22.43 9.40
C LYS A 278 7.11 -21.46 8.38
N ASP A 279 8.40 -21.16 8.50
CA ASP A 279 9.11 -20.56 7.37
C ASP A 279 8.93 -21.50 6.17
N GLU A 280 8.59 -20.98 5.00
CA GLU A 280 8.75 -21.73 3.75
C GLU A 280 10.22 -22.17 3.73
N GLN A 281 10.47 -23.42 4.10
CA GLN A 281 11.79 -24.00 4.10
C GLN A 281 12.35 -23.89 2.68
N VAL A 282 13.66 -23.78 2.66
CA VAL A 282 14.58 -23.59 1.53
C VAL A 282 14.56 -24.79 0.54
N GLU A 283 13.47 -25.56 0.45
CA GLU A 283 13.33 -26.78 -0.36
C GLU A 283 13.03 -26.51 -1.85
N ALA A 284 13.66 -25.49 -2.44
CA ALA A 284 13.76 -25.37 -3.89
C ALA A 284 15.12 -25.89 -4.43
N THR A 285 15.82 -26.72 -3.64
CA THR A 285 17.09 -27.35 -4.03
C THR A 285 17.06 -28.88 -4.13
N GLU A 286 15.93 -29.56 -3.83
CA GLU A 286 15.89 -31.04 -3.91
C GLU A 286 14.86 -31.63 -4.89
N LEU A 287 14.03 -30.83 -5.55
CA LEU A 287 13.12 -31.31 -6.62
C LEU A 287 13.69 -31.15 -8.04
N SER A 288 15.01 -31.00 -8.16
CA SER A 288 15.72 -31.05 -9.44
C SER A 288 16.90 -32.03 -9.43
N ALA A 289 16.81 -33.09 -8.62
CA ALA A 289 17.64 -34.29 -8.75
C ALA A 289 16.91 -35.31 -9.63
#